data_AF-A0A9P7DCT1-F1
#
_entry.id   AF-A0A9P7DCT1-F1
#
_cell.length_a   1.000
_cell.length_b   1.000
_cell.length_c   1.000
_cell.angle_alpha   90.00
_cell.angle_beta   90.00
_cell.angle_gamma   90.00
#
_symmetry.space_group_name_H-M   'P 1'
#
loop_
_entity.id
_entity.type
_entity.pdbx_description
1 polymer ?
#
loop_
_entity_poly.entity_id
_entity_poly.type
_entity_poly.pdbx_seq_one_letter_code
_entity_poly.pdbx_strand_id
1 'polypeptide(L)'
;MDSLPLDISHPAVQDYLSLVRLQVLTPLSLLINIATLVVCSVIVKPSAGSIIKSHPTSISPSPSLISAYVVAICLGQIGYCTLLVVARKPETKHTQTTIVKGVGLSLVFANWLMALWAVCWVLEFFLLSTILLGLLVLCLLYSNIALLTYHPPTSSRPLDTALIHAPLRFFLILPLSLLFPYSLFITLGLYYSPSNPEDYGRFAWPGFGVTCGANLIGLFVIMMRRDIVWAVAATWICVSIWTARPKPAPVYITVILFTVLHPLALIGTLLYRRLTKREGRIALPTDEEHDTGAPNGHGPREIDAEALWGSG
;
A
#
# COMPACT_ATOMS: atom_id res chain seq x y z
N MET A 1 -20.76 40.32 -25.30
CA MET A 1 -20.44 39.84 -23.93
C MET A 1 -19.23 38.95 -24.08
N ASP A 2 -18.08 39.59 -24.23
CA ASP A 2 -16.82 38.96 -24.56
C ASP A 2 -16.26 38.31 -23.31
N SER A 3 -16.15 36.99 -23.37
CA SER A 3 -15.50 36.14 -22.38
C SER A 3 -14.12 36.69 -22.05
N LEU A 4 -13.90 37.08 -20.78
CA LEU A 4 -12.56 37.41 -20.29
C LEU A 4 -11.59 36.30 -20.71
N PRO A 5 -10.45 36.63 -21.36
CA PRO A 5 -9.45 35.65 -21.72
C PRO A 5 -8.94 35.00 -20.44
N LEU A 6 -9.22 33.71 -20.30
CA LEU A 6 -8.83 32.90 -19.16
C LEU A 6 -7.29 32.90 -19.13
N ASP A 7 -6.70 33.57 -18.15
CA ASP A 7 -5.24 33.72 -18.05
C ASP A 7 -4.59 32.37 -17.69
N ILE A 8 -4.14 31.65 -18.72
CA ILE A 8 -3.48 30.34 -18.61
C ILE A 8 -2.11 30.45 -17.93
N SER A 9 -1.54 31.66 -17.82
CA SER A 9 -0.26 31.87 -17.14
C SER A 9 -0.39 31.96 -15.62
N HIS A 10 -1.61 32.12 -15.09
CA HIS A 10 -1.84 32.21 -13.66
C HIS A 10 -1.69 30.85 -12.96
N PRO A 11 -0.86 30.72 -11.90
CA PRO A 11 -0.54 29.43 -11.27
C PRO A 11 -1.77 28.70 -10.71
N ALA A 12 -2.78 29.43 -10.22
CA ALA A 12 -4.02 28.83 -9.73
C ALA A 12 -4.88 28.20 -10.86
N VAL A 13 -4.81 28.76 -12.08
CA VAL A 13 -5.51 28.23 -13.26
C VAL A 13 -4.80 26.98 -13.77
N GLN A 14 -3.47 26.97 -13.79
CA GLN A 14 -2.68 25.79 -14.16
C GLN A 14 -2.88 24.63 -13.18
N ASP A 15 -2.93 24.92 -11.88
CA ASP A 15 -3.27 23.95 -10.86
C ASP A 15 -4.68 23.38 -11.05
N TYR A 16 -5.66 24.23 -11.35
CA TYR A 16 -7.02 23.77 -11.65
C TYR A 16 -7.08 22.90 -12.91
N LEU A 17 -6.41 23.30 -14.00
CA LEU A 17 -6.37 22.55 -15.24
C LEU A 17 -5.65 21.19 -15.09
N SER A 18 -4.55 21.14 -14.34
CA SER A 18 -3.85 19.88 -14.04
C SER A 18 -4.70 18.96 -13.16
N LEU A 19 -5.41 19.50 -12.18
CA LEU A 19 -6.38 18.77 -11.37
C LEU A 19 -7.50 18.16 -12.22
N VAL A 20 -8.08 18.94 -13.14
CA VAL A 20 -9.14 18.46 -14.05
C VAL A 20 -8.61 17.36 -14.97
N ARG A 21 -7.43 17.54 -15.57
CA ARG A 21 -6.79 16.50 -16.40
C ARG A 21 -6.57 15.22 -15.63
N LEU A 22 -6.08 15.31 -14.39
CA LEU A 22 -5.83 14.14 -13.58
C LEU A 22 -7.13 13.43 -13.18
N GLN A 23 -8.17 14.18 -12.84
CA GLN A 23 -9.50 13.62 -12.51
C GLN A 23 -10.16 12.90 -13.68
N VAL A 24 -9.86 13.27 -14.93
CA VAL A 24 -10.33 12.56 -16.12
C VAL A 24 -9.42 11.38 -16.44
N LEU A 25 -8.11 11.57 -16.32
CA LEU A 25 -7.11 10.56 -16.70
C LEU A 25 -7.07 9.36 -15.74
N THR A 26 -7.30 9.55 -14.44
CA THR A 26 -7.28 8.46 -13.46
C THR A 26 -8.42 7.45 -13.64
N PRO A 27 -9.70 7.85 -13.76
CA PRO A 27 -10.79 6.92 -14.05
C PRO A 27 -10.66 6.28 -15.43
N LEU A 28 -10.19 7.05 -16.44
CA LEU A 28 -9.95 6.52 -17.78
C LEU A 28 -8.88 5.42 -17.78
N SER A 29 -7.73 5.65 -17.15
CA SER A 29 -6.66 4.66 -17.08
C SER A 29 -7.08 3.41 -16.30
N LEU A 30 -7.87 3.58 -15.23
CA LEU A 30 -8.47 2.49 -14.49
C LEU A 30 -9.40 1.64 -15.38
N LEU A 31 -10.29 2.29 -16.15
CA LEU A 31 -11.22 1.59 -17.03
C LEU A 31 -10.49 0.78 -18.11
N ILE A 32 -9.46 1.37 -18.72
CA ILE A 32 -8.61 0.70 -19.71
C ILE A 32 -7.90 -0.51 -19.08
N ASN A 33 -7.35 -0.35 -17.87
CA ASN A 33 -6.70 -1.44 -17.15
C ASN A 33 -7.67 -2.59 -16.85
N ILE A 34 -8.85 -2.29 -16.29
CA ILE A 34 -9.89 -3.30 -16.02
C ILE A 34 -10.29 -4.02 -17.31
N ALA A 35 -10.60 -3.28 -18.37
CA ALA A 35 -11.00 -3.86 -19.64
C ALA A 35 -9.91 -4.80 -20.19
N THR A 36 -8.64 -4.37 -20.14
CA THR A 36 -7.50 -5.16 -20.60
C THR A 36 -7.33 -6.42 -19.77
N LEU A 37 -7.39 -6.32 -18.44
CA LEU A 37 -7.28 -7.48 -17.54
C LEU A 37 -8.42 -8.49 -17.77
N VAL A 38 -9.65 -8.02 -18.00
CA VAL A 38 -10.79 -8.89 -18.31
C VAL A 38 -10.60 -9.58 -19.66
N VAL A 39 -10.20 -8.84 -20.70
CA VAL A 39 -9.94 -9.39 -22.03
C VAL A 39 -8.83 -10.46 -21.97
N CYS A 40 -7.70 -10.15 -21.34
CA CYS A 40 -6.56 -11.07 -21.19
C CYS A 40 -6.86 -12.29 -20.30
N SER A 41 -7.81 -12.18 -19.38
CA SER A 41 -8.14 -13.28 -18.44
C SER A 41 -9.27 -14.17 -18.94
N VAL A 42 -10.24 -13.63 -19.69
CA VAL A 42 -11.49 -14.34 -20.05
C VAL A 42 -11.62 -14.57 -21.56
N ILE A 43 -11.25 -13.59 -22.38
CA ILE A 43 -11.55 -13.61 -23.83
C ILE A 43 -10.41 -14.24 -24.62
N VAL A 44 -9.17 -13.86 -24.34
CA VAL A 44 -7.99 -14.34 -25.08
C VAL A 44 -7.61 -15.76 -24.64
N LYS A 45 -7.20 -16.59 -25.61
CA LYS A 45 -6.65 -17.94 -25.40
C LYS A 45 -5.25 -18.02 -26.03
N PRO A 46 -4.21 -18.47 -25.30
CA PRO A 46 -4.22 -18.83 -23.88
C PRO A 46 -4.57 -17.65 -22.97
N SER A 47 -5.34 -17.88 -21.90
CA SER A 47 -5.66 -16.82 -20.93
C SER A 47 -4.51 -16.61 -19.96
N ALA A 48 -4.49 -15.47 -19.27
CA ALA A 48 -3.47 -15.16 -18.27
C ALA A 48 -3.31 -16.28 -17.20
N GLY A 49 -4.42 -16.91 -16.80
CA GLY A 49 -4.42 -18.06 -15.88
C GLY A 49 -3.97 -19.37 -16.53
N SER A 50 -4.18 -19.56 -17.83
CA SER A 50 -3.65 -20.72 -18.57
C SER A 50 -2.14 -20.66 -18.70
N ILE A 51 -1.55 -19.47 -18.89
CA ILE A 51 -0.09 -19.28 -18.92
C ILE A 51 0.56 -19.72 -17.58
N ILE A 52 -0.10 -19.45 -16.44
CA ILE A 52 0.38 -19.92 -15.13
C ILE A 52 0.42 -21.46 -15.07
N LYS A 53 -0.52 -22.13 -15.74
CA LYS A 53 -0.58 -23.60 -15.79
C LYS A 53 0.43 -24.19 -16.78
N SER A 54 0.75 -23.50 -17.87
CA SER A 54 1.74 -23.97 -18.85
C SER A 54 3.18 -23.78 -18.37
N HIS A 55 3.43 -22.78 -17.51
CA HIS A 55 4.77 -22.51 -16.94
C HIS A 55 4.77 -22.61 -15.41
N PRO A 56 4.59 -23.81 -14.83
CA PRO A 56 4.57 -23.98 -13.39
C PRO A 56 5.97 -23.77 -12.77
N THR A 57 6.02 -22.96 -11.72
CA THR A 57 7.23 -22.66 -10.94
C THR A 57 7.03 -23.09 -9.48
N SER A 58 8.10 -23.05 -8.69
CA SER A 58 8.07 -23.32 -7.25
C SER A 58 7.11 -22.42 -6.47
N ILE A 59 6.78 -21.24 -7.00
CA ILE A 59 5.94 -20.22 -6.38
C ILE A 59 4.60 -20.00 -7.11
N SER A 60 4.23 -20.87 -8.08
CA SER A 60 2.98 -20.71 -8.83
C SER A 60 1.76 -20.63 -7.90
N PRO A 61 0.96 -19.56 -7.98
CA PRO A 61 -0.23 -19.40 -7.18
C PRO A 61 -1.44 -20.08 -7.81
N SER A 62 -2.52 -20.22 -7.03
CA SER A 62 -3.85 -20.57 -7.54
C SER A 62 -4.43 -19.41 -8.35
N PRO A 63 -4.70 -19.59 -9.66
CA PRO A 63 -5.20 -18.52 -10.52
C PRO A 63 -6.49 -17.87 -10.00
N SER A 64 -7.41 -18.67 -9.43
CA SER A 64 -8.69 -18.18 -8.91
C SER A 64 -8.53 -17.26 -7.69
N LEU A 65 -7.56 -17.52 -6.83
CA LEU A 65 -7.31 -16.67 -5.65
C LEU A 65 -6.61 -15.37 -6.03
N ILE A 66 -5.75 -15.41 -7.06
CA ILE A 66 -5.13 -14.20 -7.62
C ILE A 66 -6.15 -13.37 -8.37
N SER A 67 -7.05 -13.97 -9.15
CA SER A 67 -8.13 -13.21 -9.79
C SER A 67 -9.02 -12.52 -8.77
N ALA A 68 -9.35 -13.18 -7.66
CA ALA A 68 -10.10 -12.56 -6.56
C ALA A 68 -9.33 -11.39 -5.92
N TYR A 69 -8.01 -11.53 -5.74
CA TYR A 69 -7.15 -10.44 -5.25
C TYR A 69 -7.15 -9.25 -6.23
N VAL A 70 -7.03 -9.51 -7.54
CA VAL A 70 -7.07 -8.46 -8.57
C VAL A 70 -8.41 -7.75 -8.59
N VAL A 71 -9.53 -8.47 -8.45
CA VAL A 71 -10.87 -7.88 -8.30
C VAL A 71 -10.93 -6.97 -7.08
N ALA A 72 -10.36 -7.37 -5.95
CA ALA A 72 -10.30 -6.51 -4.76
C ALA A 72 -9.49 -5.22 -4.99
N ILE A 73 -8.36 -5.29 -5.73
CA ILE A 73 -7.62 -4.10 -6.16
C ILE A 73 -8.53 -3.20 -7.02
N CYS A 74 -9.18 -3.76 -8.05
CA CYS A 74 -10.03 -2.99 -8.95
C CYS A 74 -11.17 -2.29 -8.21
N LEU A 75 -11.84 -3.00 -7.29
CA LEU A 75 -12.88 -2.41 -6.43
C LEU A 75 -12.34 -1.28 -5.55
N GLY A 76 -11.16 -1.47 -4.96
CA GLY A 76 -10.50 -0.43 -4.17
C GLY A 76 -10.13 0.80 -5.01
N GLN A 77 -9.65 0.60 -6.23
CA GLN A 77 -9.32 1.70 -7.15
C GLN A 77 -10.58 2.44 -7.65
N ILE A 78 -11.69 1.73 -7.86
CA ILE A 78 -13.00 2.38 -8.12
C ILE A 78 -13.39 3.25 -6.93
N GLY A 79 -13.28 2.73 -5.69
CA GLY A 79 -13.53 3.51 -4.48
C GLY A 79 -12.66 4.77 -4.37
N TYR A 80 -11.38 4.66 -4.71
CA TYR A 80 -10.47 5.81 -4.80
C TYR A 80 -10.94 6.84 -5.84
N CYS A 81 -11.34 6.41 -7.04
CA CYS A 81 -11.89 7.29 -8.07
C CYS A 81 -13.19 7.98 -7.62
N THR A 82 -14.09 7.25 -6.94
CA THR A 82 -15.31 7.83 -6.37
C THR A 82 -14.99 8.93 -5.35
N LEU A 83 -14.01 8.70 -4.46
CA LEU A 83 -13.57 9.73 -3.51
C LEU A 83 -13.03 10.99 -4.22
N LEU A 84 -12.26 10.82 -5.30
CA LEU A 84 -11.77 11.96 -6.09
C LEU A 84 -12.91 12.80 -6.71
N VAL A 85 -14.01 12.15 -7.10
CA VAL A 85 -15.18 12.84 -7.67
C VAL A 85 -16.04 13.49 -6.57
N VAL A 86 -16.24 12.81 -5.44
CA VAL A 86 -17.08 13.30 -4.33
C VAL A 86 -16.39 14.44 -3.57
N ALA A 87 -15.06 14.45 -3.48
CA ALA A 87 -14.27 15.48 -2.80
C ALA A 87 -14.29 16.87 -3.46
N ARG A 88 -15.10 17.10 -4.51
CA ARG A 88 -15.31 18.39 -5.20
C ARG A 88 -15.80 19.54 -4.30
N LYS A 89 -16.25 19.25 -3.08
CA LYS A 89 -16.69 20.29 -2.12
C LYS A 89 -15.50 21.14 -1.63
N PRO A 90 -15.67 22.46 -1.44
CA PRO A 90 -14.58 23.38 -1.09
C PRO A 90 -13.88 23.03 0.23
N GLU A 91 -14.58 22.37 1.15
CA GLU A 91 -14.07 21.96 2.47
C GLU A 91 -12.95 20.90 2.42
N THR A 92 -12.78 20.18 1.30
CA THR A 92 -11.79 19.11 1.12
C THR A 92 -10.69 19.40 0.08
N LYS A 93 -10.67 20.62 -0.49
CA LYS A 93 -9.75 21.02 -1.57
C LYS A 93 -8.28 20.88 -1.20
N HIS A 94 -7.86 21.24 0.02
CA HIS A 94 -6.46 21.11 0.44
C HIS A 94 -5.97 19.66 0.47
N THR A 95 -6.81 18.73 0.92
CA THR A 95 -6.50 17.30 0.94
C THR A 95 -6.42 16.74 -0.48
N GLN A 96 -7.33 17.19 -1.35
CA GLN A 96 -7.40 16.75 -2.75
C GLN A 96 -6.21 17.25 -3.58
N THR A 97 -5.82 18.51 -3.46
CA THR A 97 -4.69 19.08 -4.22
C THR A 97 -3.40 18.34 -3.90
N THR A 98 -3.18 17.94 -2.65
CA THR A 98 -1.98 17.20 -2.25
C THR A 98 -2.02 15.72 -2.70
N ILE A 99 -3.19 15.06 -2.66
CA ILE A 99 -3.36 13.68 -3.19
C ILE A 99 -3.09 13.64 -4.70
N VAL A 100 -3.62 14.62 -5.44
CA VAL A 100 -3.48 14.71 -6.90
C VAL A 100 -2.05 15.03 -7.31
N LYS A 101 -1.38 15.96 -6.61
CA LYS A 101 -0.01 16.36 -6.93
C LYS A 101 1.04 15.29 -6.61
N GLY A 102 0.81 14.41 -5.63
CA GLY A 102 1.80 13.40 -5.21
C GLY A 102 1.56 11.97 -5.72
N VAL A 103 0.31 11.51 -5.79
CA VAL A 103 0.00 10.08 -5.96
C VAL A 103 -0.77 9.79 -7.25
N GLY A 104 -1.59 10.73 -7.71
CA GLY A 104 -2.53 10.47 -8.79
C GLY A 104 -1.89 10.21 -10.16
N LEU A 105 -0.82 10.92 -10.52
CA LEU A 105 -0.11 10.69 -11.80
C LEU A 105 0.63 9.34 -11.79
N SER A 106 1.24 9.00 -10.67
CA SER A 106 1.93 7.72 -10.50
C SER A 106 0.94 6.55 -10.56
N LEU A 107 -0.25 6.69 -9.98
CA LEU A 107 -1.30 5.67 -10.08
C LEU A 107 -1.81 5.50 -11.53
N VAL A 108 -1.95 6.58 -12.29
CA VAL A 108 -2.27 6.51 -13.73
C VAL A 108 -1.22 5.70 -14.47
N PHE A 109 0.06 5.99 -14.24
CA PHE A 109 1.16 5.26 -14.89
C PHE A 109 1.18 3.79 -14.49
N ALA A 110 0.94 3.49 -13.20
CA ALA A 110 0.82 2.12 -12.71
C ALA A 110 -0.32 1.34 -13.40
N ASN A 111 -1.48 1.97 -13.64
CA ASN A 111 -2.58 1.34 -14.37
C ASN A 111 -2.22 1.01 -15.82
N TRP A 112 -1.52 1.92 -16.50
CA TRP A 112 -1.04 1.68 -17.86
C TRP A 112 0.01 0.57 -17.92
N LEU A 113 0.98 0.58 -17.00
CA LEU A 113 1.98 -0.48 -16.90
C LEU A 113 1.35 -1.84 -16.62
N MET A 114 0.34 -1.91 -15.74
CA MET A 114 -0.39 -3.14 -15.45
C MET A 114 -1.18 -3.66 -16.66
N ALA A 115 -1.81 -2.75 -17.43
CA ALA A 115 -2.52 -3.11 -18.65
C ALA A 115 -1.56 -3.65 -19.72
N LEU A 116 -0.46 -2.94 -19.98
CA LEU A 116 0.57 -3.37 -20.94
C LEU A 116 1.24 -4.68 -20.51
N TRP A 117 1.46 -4.85 -19.20
CA TRP A 117 1.96 -6.09 -18.64
C TRP A 117 1.03 -7.26 -18.96
N ALA A 118 -0.29 -7.11 -18.76
CA ALA A 118 -1.25 -8.18 -19.02
C ALA A 118 -1.25 -8.61 -20.49
N VAL A 119 -1.09 -7.66 -21.42
CA VAL A 119 -0.93 -7.95 -22.85
C VAL A 119 0.38 -8.71 -23.12
N CYS A 120 1.50 -8.21 -22.62
CA CYS A 120 2.82 -8.85 -22.79
C CYS A 120 2.86 -10.26 -22.18
N TRP A 121 2.17 -10.46 -21.06
CA TRP A 121 2.04 -11.74 -20.37
C TRP A 121 1.33 -12.79 -21.23
N VAL A 122 0.19 -12.42 -21.82
CA VAL A 122 -0.59 -13.33 -22.68
C VAL A 122 0.11 -13.60 -24.02
N LEU A 123 0.89 -12.64 -24.52
CA LEU A 123 1.75 -12.84 -25.71
C LEU A 123 3.05 -13.60 -25.41
N GLU A 124 3.25 -14.07 -24.18
CA GLU A 124 4.45 -14.79 -23.73
C GLU A 124 5.76 -14.00 -23.89
N PHE A 125 5.69 -12.66 -23.94
CA PHE A 125 6.85 -11.76 -23.94
C PHE A 125 7.39 -11.60 -22.52
N PHE A 126 7.86 -12.69 -21.92
CA PHE A 126 8.21 -12.78 -20.49
C PHE A 126 9.28 -11.77 -20.05
N LEU A 127 10.28 -11.50 -20.90
CA LEU A 127 11.30 -10.48 -20.61
C LEU A 127 10.68 -9.08 -20.48
N LEU A 128 9.87 -8.68 -21.47
CA LEU A 128 9.19 -7.38 -21.47
C LEU A 128 8.19 -7.29 -20.32
N SER A 129 7.44 -8.37 -20.05
CA SER A 129 6.57 -8.51 -18.88
C SER A 129 7.33 -8.25 -17.57
N THR A 130 8.51 -8.86 -17.40
CA THR A 130 9.33 -8.68 -16.19
C THR A 130 9.83 -7.24 -16.05
N ILE A 131 10.24 -6.60 -17.16
CA ILE A 131 10.66 -5.18 -17.16
C ILE A 131 9.48 -4.28 -16.75
N LEU A 132 8.29 -4.49 -17.33
CA LEU A 132 7.09 -3.72 -17.00
C LEU A 132 6.68 -3.89 -15.54
N LEU A 133 6.77 -5.11 -14.99
CA LEU A 133 6.52 -5.35 -13.56
C LEU A 133 7.55 -4.67 -12.67
N GLY A 134 8.83 -4.63 -13.07
CA GLY A 134 9.86 -3.89 -12.36
C GLY A 134 9.55 -2.40 -12.30
N LEU A 135 9.19 -1.80 -13.45
CA LEU A 135 8.75 -0.40 -13.52
C LEU A 135 7.49 -0.16 -12.69
N LEU A 136 6.54 -1.10 -12.69
CA LEU A 136 5.31 -1.03 -11.91
C LEU A 136 5.61 -1.01 -10.41
N VAL A 137 6.48 -1.90 -9.94
CA VAL A 137 6.90 -1.94 -8.53
C VAL A 137 7.58 -0.63 -8.12
N LEU A 138 8.48 -0.09 -8.95
CA LEU A 138 9.14 1.18 -8.67
C LEU A 138 8.14 2.34 -8.57
N CYS A 139 7.20 2.41 -9.52
CA CYS A 139 6.15 3.42 -9.56
C CYS A 139 5.23 3.33 -8.31
N LEU A 140 4.84 2.13 -7.91
CA LEU A 140 4.00 1.91 -6.75
C LEU A 140 4.76 2.11 -5.43
N LEU A 141 6.05 1.80 -5.38
CA LEU A 141 6.90 2.06 -4.23
C LEU A 141 7.06 3.57 -4.02
N TYR A 142 7.36 4.32 -5.08
CA TYR A 142 7.38 5.78 -5.06
C TYR A 142 6.04 6.35 -4.57
N SER A 143 4.92 5.86 -5.12
CA SER A 143 3.58 6.28 -4.70
C SER A 143 3.33 6.04 -3.21
N ASN A 144 3.73 4.88 -2.69
CA ASN A 144 3.54 4.54 -1.28
C ASN A 144 4.43 5.37 -0.35
N ILE A 145 5.68 5.65 -0.74
CA ILE A 145 6.58 6.53 0.01
C ILE A 145 6.04 7.96 0.01
N ALA A 146 5.67 8.50 -1.16
CA ALA A 146 5.07 9.81 -1.30
C ALA A 146 3.80 9.93 -0.45
N LEU A 147 2.93 8.91 -0.48
CA LEU A 147 1.72 8.89 0.33
C LEU A 147 2.03 8.91 1.83
N LEU A 148 3.04 8.17 2.30
CA LEU A 148 3.45 8.19 3.71
C LEU A 148 4.08 9.52 4.15
N THR A 149 4.84 10.17 3.27
CA THR A 149 5.52 11.44 3.57
C THR A 149 4.55 12.62 3.57
N TYR A 150 3.67 12.70 2.56
CA TYR A 150 2.77 13.85 2.39
C TYR A 150 1.41 13.68 3.07
N HIS A 151 0.97 12.42 3.31
CA HIS A 151 -0.32 12.11 3.93
C HIS A 151 -0.19 10.98 4.96
N PRO A 152 0.31 11.27 6.17
CA PRO A 152 0.36 10.26 7.22
C PRO A 152 -1.07 9.79 7.58
N PRO A 153 -1.28 8.47 7.73
CA PRO A 153 -2.59 7.92 8.06
C PRO A 153 -3.06 8.45 9.41
N THR A 154 -4.18 9.19 9.40
CA THR A 154 -4.71 9.86 10.60
C THR A 154 -6.01 9.18 11.05
N SER A 155 -6.16 8.90 12.35
CA SER A 155 -7.35 8.21 12.89
C SER A 155 -8.64 9.05 12.86
N SER A 156 -8.58 10.35 12.54
CA SER A 156 -9.75 11.23 12.48
C SER A 156 -10.65 10.98 11.27
N ARG A 157 -10.13 10.38 10.19
CA ARG A 157 -10.88 10.04 8.97
C ARG A 157 -10.53 8.63 8.50
N PRO A 158 -11.09 7.59 9.14
CA PRO A 158 -10.70 6.21 8.91
C PRO A 158 -11.09 5.71 7.51
N LEU A 159 -12.23 6.15 6.97
CA LEU A 159 -12.69 5.76 5.64
C LEU A 159 -11.82 6.33 4.52
N ASP A 160 -11.47 7.61 4.60
CA ASP A 160 -10.56 8.25 3.63
C ASP A 160 -9.19 7.56 3.66
N THR A 161 -8.67 7.27 4.86
CA THR A 161 -7.40 6.58 5.02
C THR A 161 -7.46 5.15 4.46
N ALA A 162 -8.55 4.42 4.69
CA ALA A 162 -8.72 3.07 4.17
C ALA A 162 -8.82 3.05 2.64
N LEU A 163 -9.67 3.89 2.05
CA LEU A 163 -9.92 3.90 0.61
C LEU A 163 -8.78 4.54 -0.22
N ILE A 164 -7.86 5.27 0.41
CA ILE A 164 -6.67 5.81 -0.27
C ILE A 164 -5.47 4.87 -0.10
N HIS A 165 -5.14 4.49 1.14
CA HIS A 165 -3.93 3.71 1.41
C HIS A 165 -4.10 2.23 1.09
N ALA A 166 -5.28 1.65 1.33
CA ALA A 166 -5.47 0.23 1.11
C ALA A 166 -5.30 -0.19 -0.36
N PRO A 167 -6.02 0.40 -1.34
CA PRO A 167 -5.88 -0.05 -2.73
C PRO A 167 -4.46 0.10 -3.27
N LEU A 168 -3.77 1.20 -2.91
CA LEU A 168 -2.40 1.43 -3.35
C LEU A 168 -1.41 0.41 -2.75
N ARG A 169 -1.60 0.02 -1.48
CA ARG A 169 -0.80 -1.02 -0.84
C ARG A 169 -1.11 -2.41 -1.38
N PHE A 170 -2.38 -2.77 -1.53
CA PHE A 170 -2.78 -4.03 -2.17
C PHE A 170 -2.16 -4.13 -3.58
N PHE A 171 -2.19 -3.03 -4.33
CA PHE A 171 -1.63 -2.97 -5.67
C PHE A 171 -0.10 -3.05 -5.69
N LEU A 172 0.62 -2.57 -4.67
CA LEU A 172 2.07 -2.73 -4.52
C LEU A 172 2.46 -4.16 -4.13
N ILE A 173 1.76 -4.75 -3.15
CA ILE A 173 2.14 -6.02 -2.54
C ILE A 173 2.03 -7.17 -3.54
N LEU A 174 1.01 -7.17 -4.40
CA LEU A 174 0.84 -8.22 -5.42
C LEU A 174 2.04 -8.36 -6.37
N PRO A 175 2.47 -7.30 -7.09
CA PRO A 175 3.62 -7.41 -7.96
C PRO A 175 4.93 -7.60 -7.19
N LEU A 176 5.11 -6.92 -6.04
CA LEU A 176 6.33 -7.04 -5.24
C LEU A 176 6.55 -8.45 -4.72
N SER A 177 5.52 -9.07 -4.15
CA SER A 177 5.63 -10.37 -3.46
C SER A 177 5.38 -11.56 -4.36
N LEU A 178 4.71 -11.37 -5.52
CA LEU A 178 4.31 -12.49 -6.37
C LEU A 178 4.56 -12.27 -7.86
N LEU A 179 3.92 -11.28 -8.52
CA LEU A 179 3.96 -11.23 -9.99
C LEU A 179 5.37 -11.00 -10.53
N PHE A 180 6.14 -10.10 -9.93
CA PHE A 180 7.52 -9.82 -10.36
C PHE A 180 8.43 -11.05 -10.15
N PRO A 181 8.51 -11.64 -8.94
CA PRO A 181 9.17 -12.93 -8.74
C PRO A 181 8.77 -14.02 -9.74
N TYR A 182 7.46 -14.14 -9.99
CA TYR A 182 6.92 -15.17 -10.85
C TYR A 182 7.35 -14.98 -12.32
N SER A 183 7.20 -13.77 -12.85
CA SER A 183 7.63 -13.41 -14.20
C SER A 183 9.15 -13.57 -14.37
N LEU A 184 9.92 -13.20 -13.34
CA LEU A 184 11.37 -13.38 -13.32
C LEU A 184 11.75 -14.87 -13.38
N PHE A 185 11.06 -15.73 -12.64
CA PHE A 185 11.33 -17.18 -12.66
C PHE A 185 11.10 -17.77 -14.04
N ILE A 186 10.01 -17.40 -14.72
CA ILE A 186 9.75 -17.86 -16.09
C ILE A 186 10.81 -17.32 -17.04
N THR A 187 11.17 -16.04 -16.93
CA THR A 187 12.19 -15.40 -17.78
C THR A 187 13.56 -16.07 -17.63
N LEU A 188 13.92 -16.48 -16.41
CA LEU A 188 15.16 -17.19 -16.11
C LEU A 188 15.10 -18.69 -16.41
N GLY A 189 13.97 -19.22 -16.90
CA GLY A 189 13.79 -20.64 -17.16
C GLY A 189 13.67 -21.51 -15.90
N LEU A 190 13.36 -20.91 -14.75
CA LEU A 190 13.18 -21.59 -13.45
C LEU A 190 11.75 -22.15 -13.30
N TYR A 191 11.28 -22.85 -14.33
CA TYR A 191 10.00 -23.55 -14.36
C TYR A 191 10.20 -25.01 -14.77
N TYR A 192 9.24 -25.87 -14.46
CA TYR A 192 9.29 -27.29 -14.85
C TYR A 192 8.22 -27.61 -15.89
N SER A 193 8.43 -28.67 -16.67
CA SER A 193 7.45 -29.09 -17.66
C SER A 193 6.18 -29.62 -16.95
N PRO A 194 4.98 -29.19 -17.34
CA PRO A 194 3.73 -29.78 -16.85
C PRO A 194 3.64 -31.30 -17.10
N SER A 195 4.37 -31.82 -18.10
CA SER A 195 4.39 -33.25 -18.43
C SER A 195 5.15 -34.11 -17.42
N ASN A 196 6.11 -33.51 -16.69
CA ASN A 196 6.98 -34.21 -15.75
C ASN A 196 6.80 -33.61 -14.34
N PRO A 197 5.67 -33.87 -13.67
CA PRO A 197 5.36 -33.27 -12.37
C PRO A 197 6.31 -33.72 -11.24
N GLU A 198 7.13 -34.75 -11.47
CA GLU A 198 8.12 -35.26 -10.51
C GLU A 198 9.27 -34.28 -10.26
N ASP A 199 9.56 -33.39 -11.23
CA ASP A 199 10.64 -32.40 -11.15
C ASP A 199 10.26 -31.14 -10.36
N TYR A 200 9.10 -31.14 -9.67
CA TYR A 200 8.61 -29.97 -8.94
C TYR A 200 9.62 -29.43 -7.91
N GLY A 201 10.49 -30.30 -7.37
CA GLY A 201 11.52 -29.95 -6.39
C GLY A 201 12.78 -29.28 -6.96
N ARG A 202 12.98 -29.27 -8.29
CA ARG A 202 14.24 -28.86 -8.93
C ARG A 202 14.68 -27.44 -8.58
N PHE A 203 13.72 -26.51 -8.45
CA PHE A 203 13.99 -25.11 -8.14
C PHE A 203 13.45 -24.70 -6.76
N ALA A 204 13.52 -25.62 -5.78
CA ALA A 204 13.02 -25.39 -4.43
C ALA A 204 13.74 -24.22 -3.72
N TRP A 205 15.07 -24.14 -3.84
CA TRP A 205 15.88 -23.14 -3.13
C TRP A 205 15.68 -21.70 -3.62
N PRO A 206 15.68 -21.41 -4.93
CA PRO A 206 15.31 -20.07 -5.41
C PRO A 206 13.90 -19.68 -4.97
N GLY A 207 12.93 -20.60 -5.08
CA GLY A 207 11.55 -20.36 -4.64
C GLY A 207 11.47 -20.05 -3.14
N PHE A 208 12.23 -20.78 -2.32
CA PHE A 208 12.32 -20.55 -0.88
C PHE A 208 12.92 -19.18 -0.58
N GLY A 209 14.06 -18.83 -1.20
CA GLY A 209 14.74 -17.56 -0.96
C GLY A 209 13.83 -16.36 -1.24
N VAL A 210 13.15 -16.36 -2.39
CA VAL A 210 12.26 -15.24 -2.77
C VAL A 210 11.01 -15.20 -1.90
N THR A 211 10.40 -16.35 -1.63
CA THR A 211 9.19 -16.42 -0.78
C THR A 211 9.52 -16.00 0.65
N CYS A 212 10.59 -16.52 1.24
CA CYS A 212 11.03 -16.17 2.58
C CYS A 212 11.40 -14.68 2.66
N GLY A 213 12.19 -14.18 1.71
CA GLY A 213 12.60 -12.77 1.66
C GLY A 213 11.42 -11.81 1.56
N ALA A 214 10.48 -12.06 0.63
CA ALA A 214 9.29 -11.22 0.47
C ALA A 214 8.41 -11.21 1.73
N ASN A 215 8.25 -12.36 2.39
CA ASN A 215 7.45 -12.47 3.61
C ASN A 215 8.17 -11.88 4.84
N LEU A 216 9.50 -11.96 4.93
CA LEU A 216 10.27 -11.29 5.98
C LEU A 216 10.16 -9.77 5.88
N ILE A 217 10.25 -9.22 4.67
CA ILE A 217 10.00 -7.79 4.42
C ILE A 217 8.58 -7.43 4.86
N GLY A 218 7.59 -8.23 4.49
CA GLY A 218 6.21 -8.00 4.90
C GLY A 218 6.02 -8.04 6.41
N LEU A 219 6.59 -9.04 7.09
CA LEU A 219 6.57 -9.16 8.54
C LEU A 219 7.20 -7.94 9.22
N PHE A 220 8.37 -7.49 8.73
CA PHE A 220 9.05 -6.32 9.25
C PHE A 220 8.17 -5.06 9.14
N VAL A 221 7.54 -4.84 7.98
CA VAL A 221 6.62 -3.71 7.77
C VAL A 221 5.42 -3.79 8.72
N ILE A 222 4.83 -4.97 8.89
CA ILE A 222 3.69 -5.19 9.80
C ILE A 222 4.08 -4.88 11.24
N MET A 223 5.23 -5.36 11.70
CA MET A 223 5.70 -5.11 13.07
C MET A 223 6.01 -3.62 13.31
N MET A 224 6.70 -2.96 12.38
CA MET A 224 7.12 -1.58 12.55
C MET A 224 5.95 -0.59 12.43
N ARG A 225 5.05 -0.81 11.45
CA ARG A 225 3.99 0.16 11.11
C ARG A 225 2.60 -0.25 11.57
N ARG A 226 2.41 -1.48 12.08
CA ARG A 226 1.09 -2.04 12.46
C ARG A 226 0.11 -2.00 11.28
N ASP A 227 0.62 -2.34 10.09
CA ASP A 227 -0.12 -2.21 8.84
C ASP A 227 -1.05 -3.41 8.60
N ILE A 228 -2.33 -3.21 8.87
CA ILE A 228 -3.39 -4.23 8.70
C ILE A 228 -3.51 -4.62 7.22
N VAL A 229 -3.39 -3.65 6.31
CA VAL A 229 -3.53 -3.91 4.87
C VAL A 229 -2.42 -4.84 4.42
N TRP A 230 -1.19 -4.58 4.87
CA TRP A 230 -0.05 -5.42 4.53
C TRP A 230 -0.21 -6.84 5.07
N ALA A 231 -0.69 -7.00 6.31
CA ALA A 231 -0.94 -8.30 6.91
C ALA A 231 -1.98 -9.11 6.11
N VAL A 232 -3.12 -8.50 5.76
CA VAL A 232 -4.18 -9.18 4.98
C VAL A 232 -3.66 -9.55 3.59
N ALA A 233 -3.02 -8.62 2.90
CA ALA A 233 -2.49 -8.83 1.55
C ALA A 233 -1.42 -9.94 1.51
N ALA A 234 -0.43 -9.89 2.41
CA ALA A 234 0.62 -10.91 2.50
C ALA A 234 0.05 -12.29 2.83
N THR A 235 -0.89 -12.36 3.78
CA THR A 235 -1.58 -13.60 4.13
C THR A 235 -2.34 -14.17 2.93
N TRP A 236 -3.05 -13.33 2.16
CA TRP A 236 -3.77 -13.76 0.96
C TRP A 236 -2.81 -14.32 -0.09
N ILE A 237 -1.66 -13.68 -0.31
CA ILE A 237 -0.64 -14.19 -1.24
C ILE A 237 -0.11 -15.54 -0.77
N CYS A 238 0.20 -15.71 0.52
CA CYS A 238 0.61 -17.01 1.07
C CYS A 238 -0.46 -18.08 0.79
N VAL A 239 -1.74 -17.79 1.06
CA VAL A 239 -2.88 -18.68 0.78
C VAL A 239 -2.97 -19.04 -0.70
N SER A 240 -2.76 -18.07 -1.58
CA SER A 240 -2.76 -18.32 -3.02
C SER A 240 -1.65 -19.29 -3.44
N ILE A 241 -0.48 -19.26 -2.80
CA ILE A 241 0.67 -20.12 -3.14
C ILE A 241 0.47 -21.53 -2.60
N TRP A 242 0.09 -21.69 -1.32
CA TRP A 242 0.00 -23.02 -0.71
C TRP A 242 -1.21 -23.84 -1.16
N THR A 243 -2.26 -23.19 -1.63
CA THR A 243 -3.44 -23.89 -2.18
C THR A 243 -3.16 -24.56 -3.53
N ALA A 244 -2.20 -24.06 -4.31
CA ALA A 244 -1.77 -24.71 -5.55
C ALA A 244 -0.84 -25.89 -5.24
N ARG A 245 -1.12 -27.08 -5.77
CA ARG A 245 -0.30 -28.30 -5.61
C ARG A 245 0.16 -28.85 -6.97
N PRO A 246 1.30 -29.56 -7.05
CA PRO A 246 2.30 -29.83 -6.01
C PRO A 246 3.24 -28.64 -5.73
N LYS A 247 3.94 -28.66 -4.58
CA LYS A 247 4.88 -27.60 -4.14
C LYS A 247 6.09 -28.20 -3.43
N PRO A 248 7.30 -27.64 -3.63
CA PRO A 248 8.47 -28.01 -2.84
C PRO A 248 8.23 -27.79 -1.34
N ALA A 249 8.67 -28.74 -0.52
CA ALA A 249 8.52 -28.66 0.93
C ALA A 249 9.06 -27.35 1.55
N PRO A 250 10.25 -26.83 1.16
CA PRO A 250 10.75 -25.57 1.72
C PRO A 250 9.82 -24.39 1.47
N VAL A 251 9.31 -24.23 0.24
CA VAL A 251 8.38 -23.15 -0.10
C VAL A 251 7.07 -23.35 0.65
N TYR A 252 6.52 -24.56 0.63
CA TYR A 252 5.24 -24.90 1.25
C TYR A 252 5.20 -24.64 2.76
N ILE A 253 6.26 -25.04 3.47
CA ILE A 253 6.40 -24.80 4.91
C ILE A 253 6.48 -23.29 5.19
N THR A 254 7.30 -22.56 4.43
CA THR A 254 7.45 -21.10 4.58
C THR A 254 6.12 -20.37 4.41
N VAL A 255 5.36 -20.63 3.34
CA VAL A 255 4.08 -19.93 3.13
C VAL A 255 3.04 -20.24 4.20
N ILE A 256 2.99 -21.48 4.72
CA ILE A 256 2.08 -21.81 5.83
C ILE A 256 2.50 -21.07 7.11
N LEU A 257 3.78 -21.11 7.44
CA LEU A 257 4.32 -20.43 8.62
C LEU A 257 3.95 -18.95 8.59
N PHE A 258 4.22 -18.27 7.46
CA PHE A 258 3.92 -16.86 7.30
C PHE A 258 2.43 -16.54 7.20
N THR A 259 1.58 -17.47 6.74
CA THR A 259 0.11 -17.33 6.81
C THR A 259 -0.36 -17.13 8.25
N VAL A 260 0.30 -17.77 9.23
CA VAL A 260 -0.01 -17.62 10.65
C VAL A 260 0.79 -16.48 11.30
N LEU A 261 2.04 -16.30 10.89
CA LEU A 261 2.94 -15.33 11.53
C LEU A 261 2.51 -13.88 11.27
N HIS A 262 2.02 -13.54 10.08
CA HIS A 262 1.55 -12.18 9.77
C HIS A 262 0.39 -11.72 10.68
N PRO A 263 -0.74 -12.45 10.80
CA PRO A 263 -1.81 -12.04 11.71
C PRO A 263 -1.36 -12.07 13.18
N LEU A 264 -0.52 -13.04 13.57
CA LEU A 264 0.00 -13.12 14.93
C LEU A 264 0.89 -11.90 15.28
N ALA A 265 1.76 -11.48 14.36
CA ALA A 265 2.60 -10.29 14.54
C ALA A 265 1.76 -9.01 14.63
N LEU A 266 0.70 -8.90 13.83
CA LEU A 266 -0.24 -7.78 13.94
C LEU A 266 -0.93 -7.75 15.31
N ILE A 267 -1.45 -8.90 15.77
CA ILE A 267 -2.10 -9.00 17.09
C ILE A 267 -1.11 -8.70 18.21
N GLY A 268 0.10 -9.27 18.15
CA GLY A 268 1.16 -9.07 19.13
C GLY A 268 1.57 -7.60 19.25
N THR A 269 1.77 -6.92 18.12
CA THR A 269 2.13 -5.49 18.12
C THR A 269 0.98 -4.58 18.59
N LEU A 270 -0.28 -4.95 18.31
CA LEU A 270 -1.44 -4.24 18.85
C LEU A 270 -1.58 -4.44 20.36
N LEU A 271 -1.37 -5.66 20.86
CA LEU A 271 -1.44 -5.99 22.27
C LEU A 271 -0.32 -5.29 23.06
N TYR A 272 0.92 -5.38 22.59
CA TYR A 272 2.08 -4.70 23.17
C TYR A 272 1.80 -3.20 23.37
N ARG A 273 1.30 -2.52 22.33
CA ARG A 273 0.94 -1.10 22.42
C ARG A 273 -0.16 -0.82 23.44
N ARG A 274 -1.16 -1.69 23.56
CA ARG A 274 -2.25 -1.52 24.55
C ARG A 274 -1.72 -1.67 25.97
N LEU A 275 -0.76 -2.57 26.19
CA LEU A 275 -0.13 -2.78 27.50
C LEU A 275 0.80 -1.61 27.86
N THR A 276 1.73 -1.22 26.98
CA THR A 276 2.65 -0.10 27.25
C THR A 276 1.91 1.25 27.44
N LYS A 277 0.80 1.46 26.73
CA LYS A 277 -0.03 2.67 26.93
C LYS A 277 -0.75 2.70 28.28
N ARG A 278 -1.00 1.56 28.91
CA ARG A 278 -1.61 1.50 30.25
C ARG A 278 -0.60 1.85 31.34
N GLU A 279 0.65 1.45 31.16
CA GLU A 279 1.75 1.77 32.08
C GLU A 279 2.08 3.27 32.09
N GLY A 280 2.02 3.95 30.93
CA GLY A 280 2.24 5.40 30.84
C GLY A 280 1.09 6.29 31.33
N ARG A 281 0.00 5.73 31.87
CA ARG A 281 -1.16 6.50 32.39
C ARG A 281 -1.05 6.82 33.88
N ILE A 282 -0.04 6.29 34.56
CA ILE A 282 0.35 6.67 35.93
C ILE A 282 1.49 7.70 35.81
N ALA A 283 1.21 8.84 35.19
CA ALA A 283 2.07 10.01 35.33
C ALA A 283 1.53 10.78 36.55
N LEU A 284 2.37 10.99 37.57
CA LEU A 284 2.05 11.93 38.65
C LEU A 284 1.73 13.30 38.04
N PRO A 285 0.81 14.08 38.63
CA PRO A 285 0.65 15.48 38.25
C PRO A 285 2.03 16.16 38.37
N THR A 286 2.47 16.82 37.31
CA THR A 286 3.54 17.81 37.40
C THR A 286 2.97 18.99 38.18
N ASP A 287 3.43 19.18 39.41
CA ASP A 287 3.17 20.38 40.20
C ASP A 287 3.87 21.57 39.53
N GLU A 288 3.20 22.18 38.54
CA GLU A 288 3.58 23.48 37.98
C GLU A 288 2.32 24.33 37.82
N GLU A 289 1.89 24.96 38.92
CA GLU A 289 1.06 26.17 38.87
C GLU A 289 1.94 27.34 38.43
N HIS A 290 1.86 27.70 37.14
CA HIS A 290 2.34 28.97 36.63
C HIS A 290 1.15 29.87 36.25
N ASP A 291 1.04 30.99 36.96
CA ASP A 291 0.56 32.32 36.54
C ASP A 291 -0.56 32.44 35.49
N THR A 292 -1.66 33.10 35.87
CA THR A 292 -2.28 34.21 35.09
C THR A 292 -3.42 34.94 35.86
N GLY A 293 -3.14 36.15 36.37
CA GLY A 293 -3.99 37.35 36.15
C GLY A 293 -5.19 37.72 37.08
N ALA A 294 -4.90 38.56 38.10
CA ALA A 294 -5.68 39.71 38.68
C ALA A 294 -6.96 39.47 39.53
N PRO A 295 -7.45 40.43 40.37
CA PRO A 295 -6.88 41.69 40.92
C PRO A 295 -6.97 41.83 42.49
N ASN A 296 -6.21 42.78 43.07
CA ASN A 296 -6.39 43.46 44.38
C ASN A 296 -7.02 42.71 45.58
N GLY A 297 -6.21 42.44 46.63
CA GLY A 297 -6.77 42.24 47.98
C GLY A 297 -5.88 41.57 49.03
N HIS A 298 -4.94 42.34 49.60
CA HIS A 298 -4.47 42.27 50.99
C HIS A 298 -4.08 40.91 51.66
N GLY A 299 -2.76 40.75 51.87
CA GLY A 299 -2.15 40.13 53.08
C GLY A 299 -1.22 38.94 52.82
N PRO A 300 -0.27 38.60 53.73
CA PRO A 300 0.30 39.36 54.85
C PRO A 300 1.71 39.89 54.54
N ARG A 301 1.98 41.10 55.06
CA ARG A 301 3.22 41.87 54.95
C ARG A 301 4.42 41.11 55.54
N GLU A 302 5.41 40.79 54.72
CA GLU A 302 6.72 40.37 55.20
C GLU A 302 7.31 41.49 56.06
N ILE A 303 7.63 41.13 57.30
CA ILE A 303 8.25 42.03 58.27
C ILE A 303 9.74 42.02 57.93
N ASP A 304 10.25 43.17 57.49
CA ASP A 304 11.69 43.41 57.34
C ASP A 304 12.40 43.08 58.65
N ALA A 305 13.18 41.99 58.66
CA ALA A 305 13.96 41.56 59.82
C ALA A 305 15.08 42.56 60.17
N GLU A 306 15.40 43.49 59.26
CA GLU A 306 16.40 44.54 59.47
C GLU A 306 15.86 45.79 60.18
N ALA A 307 14.54 45.87 60.43
CA ALA A 307 13.91 46.97 61.18
C ALA A 307 13.76 46.70 62.70
N LEU A 308 14.10 45.49 63.19
CA LEU A 308 13.86 45.07 64.58
C LEU A 308 15.09 45.19 65.50
N TRP A 309 16.25 45.60 64.98
CA TRP A 309 17.45 45.84 65.77
C TRP A 309 18.08 47.18 65.39
N GLY A 310 17.45 48.26 65.84
CA GLY A 310 18.05 49.60 65.78
C GLY A 310 19.21 49.77 66.76
N SER A 311 20.29 50.36 66.26
CA SER A 311 21.24 51.25 66.93
C SER A 311 21.80 50.89 68.32
N GLY A 312 23.10 50.59 68.32
CA GLY A 312 24.05 50.88 69.40
C GLY A 312 25.41 51.18 68.79
#